data_AF-A0A972TMX4-F1
#
_entry.id   AF-A0A972TMX4-F1
#
_cell.length_a   1.000
_cell.length_b   1.000
_cell.length_c   1.000
_cell.angle_alpha   90.00
_cell.angle_beta   90.00
_cell.angle_gamma   90.00
#
_symmetry.space_group_name_H-M   'P 1'
#
loop_
_entity.id
_entity.type
_entity.pdbx_description
1 polymer ?
#
loop_
_entity_poly.entity_id
_entity_poly.type
_entity_poly.pdbx_seq_one_letter_code
_entity_poly.pdbx_strand_id
1 'polypeptide(L)'
;MDDIKISRAIADSFMKDFLDSMEMDVAIAGAGPSGMVAAYYLAKKGIKTVIFERGLRVGGGMPGGGMMFNRIVFQEEGKTILNEFGIRSSEYEPGYHIADSIETVSTICSKAIQAGAKIFNLISVEDVLIRKDERIIGLVLNWSAVTMANLHVDPLSVRANAVIDATGHAAEICRVVTRKLGPKLNTATGEVIGEKSMLAEVGEKDLIDNTREVYPGLLVTGMAANAVYGSPRMGAIFGGMLLSGKKAAEVAAGSL
;
A
#
# COMPACT_ATOMS: atom_id res chain seq x y z
N MET A 1 -27.45 18.05 -21.67
CA MET A 1 -26.78 17.55 -20.44
C MET A 1 -27.17 18.51 -19.32
N ASP A 2 -27.42 18.04 -18.10
CA ASP A 2 -27.94 18.85 -16.99
C ASP A 2 -26.93 18.90 -15.84
N ASP A 3 -26.54 20.11 -15.42
CA ASP A 3 -25.44 20.31 -14.48
C ASP A 3 -25.73 19.72 -13.09
N ILE A 4 -26.98 19.85 -12.61
CA ILE A 4 -27.39 19.29 -11.31
C ILE A 4 -27.38 17.77 -11.33
N LYS A 5 -27.79 17.14 -12.45
CA LYS A 5 -27.68 15.68 -12.62
C LYS A 5 -26.24 15.20 -12.59
N ILE A 6 -25.29 15.93 -13.19
CA ILE A 6 -23.85 15.59 -13.12
C ILE A 6 -23.37 15.61 -11.67
N SER A 7 -23.61 16.73 -10.96
CA SER A 7 -23.16 16.88 -9.56
C SER A 7 -23.77 15.82 -8.64
N ARG A 8 -25.08 15.57 -8.77
CA ARG A 8 -25.77 14.54 -7.99
C ARG A 8 -25.25 13.14 -8.29
N ALA A 9 -25.04 12.81 -9.58
CA ALA A 9 -24.53 11.50 -9.95
C ALA A 9 -23.15 11.23 -9.32
N ILE A 10 -22.26 12.23 -9.31
CA ILE A 10 -20.93 12.11 -8.70
C ILE A 10 -21.04 11.98 -7.17
N ALA A 11 -21.79 12.88 -6.52
CA ALA A 11 -21.89 12.90 -5.07
C ALA A 11 -22.57 11.63 -4.51
N ASP A 12 -23.70 11.22 -5.09
CA ASP A 12 -24.46 10.05 -4.64
C ASP A 12 -23.65 8.76 -4.87
N SER A 13 -22.99 8.62 -6.02
CA SER A 13 -22.17 7.43 -6.31
C SER A 13 -20.93 7.34 -5.43
N PHE A 14 -20.23 8.45 -5.20
CA PHE A 14 -19.10 8.50 -4.28
C PHE A 14 -19.53 8.13 -2.87
N MET A 15 -20.60 8.75 -2.37
CA MET A 15 -21.08 8.50 -1.01
C MET A 15 -21.51 7.05 -0.83
N LYS A 16 -22.16 6.46 -1.84
CA LYS A 16 -22.50 5.04 -1.83
C LYS A 16 -21.25 4.16 -1.73
N ASP A 17 -20.27 4.37 -2.61
CA ASP A 17 -19.02 3.60 -2.60
C ASP A 17 -18.26 3.76 -1.26
N PHE A 18 -18.26 4.97 -0.69
CA PHE A 18 -17.61 5.26 0.58
C PHE A 18 -18.30 4.57 1.76
N LEU A 19 -19.63 4.65 1.83
CA LEU A 19 -20.44 3.97 2.85
C LEU A 19 -20.33 2.44 2.74
N ASP A 20 -20.34 1.91 1.52
CA ASP A 20 -20.14 0.47 1.25
C ASP A 20 -18.74 0.01 1.70
N SER A 21 -17.76 0.93 1.79
CA SER A 21 -16.37 0.69 2.20
C SER A 21 -16.11 0.89 3.70
N MET A 22 -17.14 1.12 4.51
CA MET A 22 -16.99 1.34 5.96
C MET A 22 -16.67 0.06 6.74
N GLU A 23 -16.98 -1.12 6.20
CA GLU A 23 -16.71 -2.43 6.79
C GLU A 23 -16.14 -3.40 5.75
N MET A 24 -14.81 -3.53 5.71
CA MET A 24 -14.07 -4.30 4.71
C MET A 24 -13.39 -5.52 5.31
N ASP A 25 -12.94 -6.44 4.47
CA ASP A 25 -12.09 -7.54 4.94
C ASP A 25 -10.66 -7.02 5.15
N VAL A 26 -10.16 -6.24 4.19
CA VAL A 26 -8.81 -5.66 4.23
C VAL A 26 -8.85 -4.17 3.89
N ALA A 27 -8.21 -3.35 4.72
CA ALA A 27 -7.94 -1.94 4.44
C ALA A 27 -6.43 -1.70 4.28
N ILE A 28 -6.04 -1.01 3.22
CA ILE A 28 -4.64 -0.74 2.87
C ILE A 28 -4.38 0.77 2.94
N ALA A 29 -3.34 1.17 3.67
CA ALA A 29 -2.87 2.54 3.71
C ALA A 29 -1.75 2.74 2.68
N GLY A 30 -2.04 3.49 1.60
CA GLY A 30 -1.10 3.82 0.52
C GLY A 30 -1.33 3.03 -0.78
N ALA A 31 -1.58 3.76 -1.86
CA ALA A 31 -1.73 3.21 -3.23
C ALA A 31 -0.40 3.22 -3.99
N GLY A 32 0.69 2.79 -3.33
CA GLY A 32 1.97 2.49 -3.97
C GLY A 32 1.95 1.17 -4.73
N PRO A 33 3.07 0.77 -5.37
CA PRO A 33 3.14 -0.47 -6.15
C PRO A 33 2.82 -1.72 -5.30
N SER A 34 3.38 -1.82 -4.09
CA SER A 34 3.11 -2.96 -3.19
C SER A 34 1.65 -3.00 -2.73
N GLY A 35 1.09 -1.85 -2.31
CA GLY A 35 -0.30 -1.74 -1.85
C GLY A 35 -1.32 -2.08 -2.94
N MET A 36 -1.13 -1.59 -4.17
CA MET A 36 -2.03 -1.91 -5.28
C MET A 36 -1.90 -3.36 -5.75
N VAL A 37 -0.69 -3.95 -5.74
CA VAL A 37 -0.53 -5.38 -6.04
C VAL A 37 -1.19 -6.24 -4.95
N ALA A 38 -1.04 -5.89 -3.67
CA ALA A 38 -1.74 -6.58 -2.59
C ALA A 38 -3.26 -6.52 -2.80
N ALA A 39 -3.79 -5.34 -3.10
CA ALA A 39 -5.20 -5.15 -3.39
C ALA A 39 -5.70 -5.98 -4.58
N TYR A 40 -4.93 -6.03 -5.68
CA TYR A 40 -5.26 -6.85 -6.84
C TYR A 40 -5.40 -8.33 -6.47
N TYR A 41 -4.41 -8.91 -5.77
CA TYR A 41 -4.44 -10.34 -5.43
C TYR A 41 -5.53 -10.68 -4.41
N LEU A 42 -5.84 -9.79 -3.47
CA LEU A 42 -6.96 -9.96 -2.53
C LEU A 42 -8.31 -9.89 -3.27
N ALA A 43 -8.52 -8.84 -4.07
CA ALA A 43 -9.76 -8.63 -4.80
C ALA A 43 -10.02 -9.75 -5.82
N LYS A 44 -8.97 -10.26 -6.48
CA LYS A 44 -9.06 -11.44 -7.38
C LYS A 44 -9.55 -12.71 -6.66
N LYS A 45 -9.40 -12.80 -5.34
CA LYS A 45 -9.93 -13.88 -4.50
C LYS A 45 -11.32 -13.58 -3.92
N GLY A 46 -11.95 -12.46 -4.29
CA GLY A 46 -13.25 -12.04 -3.78
C GLY A 46 -13.22 -11.39 -2.39
N ILE A 47 -12.03 -11.07 -1.86
CA ILE A 47 -11.86 -10.43 -0.56
C ILE A 47 -12.14 -8.94 -0.70
N LYS A 48 -13.06 -8.39 0.11
CA LYS A 48 -13.45 -6.98 0.07
C LYS A 48 -12.28 -6.11 0.50
N THR A 49 -11.68 -5.42 -0.46
CA THR A 49 -10.43 -4.69 -0.26
C THR A 49 -10.58 -3.22 -0.63
N VAL A 50 -10.14 -2.33 0.26
CA VAL A 50 -10.10 -0.89 0.03
C VAL A 50 -8.68 -0.34 0.26
N ILE A 51 -8.27 0.62 -0.57
CA ILE A 51 -7.05 1.41 -0.40
C ILE A 51 -7.42 2.87 -0.11
N PHE A 52 -6.78 3.45 0.89
CA PHE A 52 -6.79 4.90 1.14
C PHE A 52 -5.43 5.50 0.80
N GLU A 53 -5.42 6.46 -0.13
CA GLU A 53 -4.23 7.16 -0.62
C GLU A 53 -4.35 8.65 -0.34
N ARG A 54 -3.32 9.22 0.28
CA ARG A 54 -3.29 10.65 0.62
C ARG A 54 -3.13 11.55 -0.60
N GLY A 55 -2.38 11.12 -1.60
CA GLY A 55 -2.05 11.89 -2.79
C GLY A 55 -3.23 12.00 -3.74
N LEU A 56 -3.21 13.04 -4.59
CA LEU A 56 -4.15 13.14 -5.70
C LEU A 56 -3.97 12.01 -6.71
N ARG A 57 -2.71 11.61 -6.95
CA ARG A 57 -2.35 10.55 -7.89
C ARG A 57 -1.91 9.32 -7.12
N VAL A 58 -2.42 8.17 -7.54
CA VAL A 58 -1.94 6.87 -7.08
C VAL A 58 -0.58 6.55 -7.70
N GLY A 59 0.11 5.55 -7.16
CA GLY A 59 1.38 5.04 -7.67
C GLY A 59 2.58 5.27 -6.76
N GLY A 60 2.42 6.07 -5.71
CA GLY A 60 3.50 6.39 -4.78
C GLY A 60 4.73 6.95 -5.50
N GLY A 61 5.92 6.43 -5.18
CA GLY A 61 7.19 6.88 -5.77
C GLY A 61 7.57 6.25 -7.12
N MET A 62 6.83 5.24 -7.61
CA MET A 62 7.18 4.52 -8.84
C MET A 62 7.15 5.39 -10.12
N PRO A 63 6.17 6.30 -10.35
CA PRO A 63 6.04 7.01 -11.63
C PRO A 63 7.26 7.85 -12.04
N GLY A 64 8.11 8.25 -11.09
CA GLY A 64 9.32 9.02 -11.37
C GLY A 64 10.53 8.17 -11.75
N GLY A 65 10.42 6.84 -11.67
CA GLY A 65 11.52 5.89 -11.85
C GLY A 65 12.76 6.23 -11.00
N GLY A 66 13.95 6.12 -11.59
CA GLY A 66 15.22 6.46 -10.94
C GLY A 66 15.71 7.85 -11.32
N MET A 67 15.81 8.77 -10.36
CA MET A 67 16.33 10.13 -10.60
C MET A 67 15.57 10.88 -11.71
N MET A 68 14.24 10.76 -11.74
CA MET A 68 13.35 11.29 -12.80
C MET A 68 13.50 10.62 -14.17
N PHE A 69 14.36 9.61 -14.30
CA PHE A 69 14.35 8.72 -15.45
C PHE A 69 13.24 7.72 -15.22
N ASN A 70 12.17 7.84 -16.01
CA ASN A 70 10.94 7.05 -15.94
C ASN A 70 11.10 5.56 -16.33
N ARG A 71 12.25 4.97 -15.98
CA ARG A 71 12.61 3.56 -16.12
C ARG A 71 12.80 2.94 -14.74
N ILE A 72 12.42 1.67 -14.65
CA ILE A 72 12.51 0.87 -13.44
C ILE A 72 13.05 -0.51 -13.77
N VAL A 73 13.79 -1.09 -12.81
CA VAL A 73 14.48 -2.37 -12.94
C VAL A 73 13.68 -3.47 -12.24
N PHE A 74 13.73 -4.67 -12.81
CA PHE A 74 13.19 -5.89 -12.22
C PHE A 74 14.17 -7.06 -12.41
N GLN A 75 14.33 -7.85 -11.37
CA GLN A 75 14.91 -9.19 -11.42
C GLN A 75 13.91 -10.21 -11.99
N GLU A 76 14.40 -11.41 -12.33
CA GLU A 76 13.60 -12.48 -12.94
C GLU A 76 12.31 -12.80 -12.17
N GLU A 77 12.38 -12.86 -10.84
CA GLU A 77 11.22 -13.18 -10.01
C GLU A 77 10.13 -12.11 -10.15
N GLY A 78 10.53 -10.83 -10.21
CA GLY A 78 9.62 -9.70 -10.39
C GLY A 78 8.95 -9.68 -11.77
N LYS A 79 9.64 -10.19 -12.80
CA LYS A 79 9.13 -10.28 -14.18
C LYS A 79 7.87 -11.14 -14.28
N THR A 80 7.71 -12.14 -13.40
CA THR A 80 6.50 -12.99 -13.37
C THR A 80 5.22 -12.15 -13.19
N ILE A 81 5.28 -11.13 -12.34
CA ILE A 81 4.15 -10.22 -12.11
C ILE A 81 3.97 -9.27 -13.31
N LEU A 82 5.04 -8.78 -13.92
CA LEU A 82 4.92 -7.97 -15.14
C LEU A 82 4.19 -8.72 -16.25
N ASN A 83 4.56 -9.99 -16.46
CA ASN A 83 3.93 -10.87 -17.44
C ASN A 83 2.44 -11.10 -17.13
N GLU A 84 2.08 -11.36 -15.86
CA GLU A 84 0.68 -11.52 -15.46
C GLU A 84 -0.16 -10.27 -15.74
N PHE A 85 0.42 -9.08 -15.54
CA PHE A 85 -0.24 -7.81 -15.78
C PHE A 85 -0.22 -7.38 -17.25
N GLY A 86 0.56 -8.07 -18.10
CA GLY A 86 0.76 -7.72 -19.50
C GLY A 86 1.58 -6.44 -19.70
N ILE A 87 2.46 -6.13 -18.75
CA ILE A 87 3.33 -4.94 -18.81
C ILE A 87 4.54 -5.26 -19.68
N ARG A 88 4.87 -4.33 -20.60
CA ARG A 88 6.05 -4.49 -21.47
C ARG A 88 7.34 -4.28 -20.68
N SER A 89 8.25 -5.23 -20.83
CA SER A 89 9.62 -5.14 -20.32
C SER A 89 10.59 -5.74 -21.34
N SER A 90 11.83 -5.25 -21.34
CA SER A 90 12.93 -5.80 -22.12
C SER A 90 14.09 -6.17 -21.21
N GLU A 91 14.78 -7.26 -21.52
CA GLU A 91 16.03 -7.61 -20.85
C GLU A 91 17.12 -6.61 -21.27
N TYR A 92 17.78 -5.99 -20.29
CA TYR A 92 18.93 -5.10 -20.49
C TYR A 92 20.24 -5.90 -20.44
N GLU A 93 20.36 -6.76 -19.42
CA GLU A 93 21.42 -7.74 -19.22
C GLU A 93 20.82 -9.00 -18.57
N PRO A 94 21.50 -10.16 -18.60
CA PRO A 94 21.00 -11.38 -17.98
C PRO A 94 20.51 -11.17 -16.54
N GLY A 95 19.21 -11.38 -16.31
CA GLY A 95 18.57 -11.19 -15.01
C GLY A 95 18.14 -9.76 -14.67
N TYR A 96 18.37 -8.77 -15.54
CA TYR A 96 17.97 -7.37 -15.36
C TYR A 96 16.99 -6.95 -16.45
N HIS A 97 15.72 -6.77 -16.07
CA HIS A 97 14.65 -6.33 -16.96
C HIS A 97 14.29 -4.87 -16.70
N ILE A 98 14.12 -4.10 -17.77
CA ILE A 98 13.69 -2.70 -17.71
C ILE A 98 12.25 -2.60 -18.15
N ALA A 99 11.45 -1.83 -17.41
CA ALA A 99 10.09 -1.47 -17.78
C ALA A 99 9.88 0.05 -17.73
N ASP A 100 8.85 0.51 -18.43
CA ASP A 100 8.35 1.88 -18.29
C ASP A 100 7.60 2.02 -16.96
N SER A 101 8.02 2.99 -16.16
CA SER A 101 7.45 3.19 -14.81
C SER A 101 5.99 3.66 -14.83
N ILE A 102 5.59 4.42 -15.85
CA ILE A 102 4.22 4.96 -16.00
C ILE A 102 3.29 3.87 -16.50
N GLU A 103 3.72 3.07 -17.48
CA GLU A 103 2.96 1.90 -17.95
C GLU A 103 2.73 0.93 -16.79
N THR A 104 3.78 0.61 -16.04
CA THR A 104 3.74 -0.35 -14.93
C THR A 104 2.71 0.07 -13.88
N VAL A 105 2.84 1.30 -13.37
CA VAL A 105 1.98 1.78 -12.28
C VAL A 105 0.52 1.97 -12.72
N SER A 106 0.31 2.46 -13.96
CA SER A 106 -1.03 2.65 -14.52
C SER A 106 -1.74 1.32 -14.75
N THR A 107 -1.00 0.32 -15.22
CA THR A 107 -1.53 -1.03 -15.46
C THR A 107 -1.89 -1.72 -14.14
N ILE A 108 -1.01 -1.63 -13.14
CA ILE A 108 -1.29 -2.18 -11.80
C ILE A 108 -2.56 -1.55 -11.20
N CYS A 109 -2.68 -0.22 -11.25
CA CYS A 109 -3.87 0.50 -10.77
C CYS A 109 -5.15 0.00 -11.48
N SER A 110 -5.12 0.00 -12.82
CA SER A 110 -6.25 -0.44 -13.65
C SER A 110 -6.67 -1.88 -13.32
N LYS A 111 -5.69 -2.80 -13.24
CA LYS A 111 -5.95 -4.21 -12.92
C LYS A 111 -6.47 -4.41 -11.52
N ALA A 112 -5.97 -3.68 -10.52
CA ALA A 112 -6.47 -3.76 -9.15
C ALA A 112 -7.94 -3.34 -9.05
N ILE A 113 -8.31 -2.22 -9.68
CA ILE A 113 -9.70 -1.74 -9.72
C ILE A 113 -10.59 -2.74 -10.47
N GLN A 114 -10.15 -3.23 -11.63
CA GLN A 114 -10.90 -4.22 -12.42
C GLN A 114 -11.08 -5.55 -11.68
N ALA A 115 -10.14 -5.93 -10.81
CA ALA A 115 -10.27 -7.11 -9.95
C ALA A 115 -11.27 -6.91 -8.81
N GLY A 116 -11.71 -5.68 -8.54
CA GLY A 116 -12.73 -5.36 -7.54
C GLY A 116 -12.22 -4.55 -6.33
N ALA A 117 -10.94 -4.16 -6.29
CA ALA A 117 -10.44 -3.30 -5.23
C ALA A 117 -11.01 -1.87 -5.37
N LYS A 118 -11.39 -1.26 -4.25
CA LYS A 118 -11.74 0.17 -4.20
C LYS A 118 -10.53 1.00 -3.81
N ILE A 119 -10.36 2.16 -4.42
CA ILE A 119 -9.28 3.09 -4.11
C ILE A 119 -9.88 4.47 -3.91
N PHE A 120 -9.69 5.05 -2.73
CA PHE A 120 -9.98 6.45 -2.43
C PHE A 120 -8.68 7.22 -2.34
N ASN A 121 -8.46 8.13 -3.29
CA ASN A 121 -7.38 9.11 -3.24
C ASN A 121 -7.81 10.36 -2.46
N LEU A 122 -6.86 11.23 -2.11
CA LEU A 122 -7.07 12.41 -1.27
C LEU A 122 -7.57 12.13 0.16
N ILE A 123 -7.36 10.92 0.67
CA ILE A 123 -7.71 10.53 2.04
C ILE A 123 -6.44 10.10 2.78
N SER A 124 -6.12 10.82 3.85
CA SER A 124 -5.05 10.50 4.79
C SER A 124 -5.54 9.51 5.83
N VAL A 125 -4.67 8.58 6.21
CA VAL A 125 -4.87 7.73 7.39
C VAL A 125 -4.11 8.38 8.55
N GLU A 126 -4.83 8.89 9.54
CA GLU A 126 -4.26 9.65 10.65
C GLU A 126 -4.07 8.80 11.91
N ASP A 127 -4.86 7.73 12.05
CA ASP A 127 -4.80 6.82 13.19
C ASP A 127 -5.28 5.40 12.84
N VAL A 128 -5.21 4.49 13.81
CA VAL A 128 -5.78 3.13 13.73
C VAL A 128 -7.01 2.99 14.62
N LEU A 129 -7.95 2.16 14.20
CA LEU A 129 -9.08 1.74 15.04
C LEU A 129 -8.69 0.49 15.82
N ILE A 130 -8.84 0.51 17.15
CA ILE A 130 -8.44 -0.59 18.04
C ILE A 130 -9.62 -1.14 18.84
N ARG A 131 -9.53 -2.43 19.21
CA ARG A 131 -10.40 -3.05 20.22
C ARG A 131 -9.79 -2.97 21.62
N LYS A 132 -10.56 -3.39 22.64
CA LYS A 132 -10.13 -3.41 24.05
C LYS A 132 -8.95 -4.35 24.33
N ASP A 133 -8.80 -5.40 23.53
CA ASP A 133 -7.66 -6.31 23.52
C ASP A 133 -6.47 -5.76 22.72
N GLU A 134 -6.51 -4.46 22.39
CA GLU A 134 -5.54 -3.72 21.59
C GLU A 134 -5.36 -4.19 20.15
N ARG A 135 -6.12 -5.19 19.66
CA ARG A 135 -6.06 -5.60 18.25
C ARG A 135 -6.48 -4.45 17.32
N ILE A 136 -5.72 -4.24 16.24
CA ILE A 136 -6.07 -3.30 15.18
C ILE A 136 -7.19 -3.90 14.33
N ILE A 137 -8.26 -3.12 14.14
CA ILE A 137 -9.48 -3.54 13.45
C ILE A 137 -9.95 -2.51 12.42
N GLY A 138 -9.06 -1.65 11.95
CA GLY A 138 -9.41 -0.62 10.99
C GLY A 138 -8.53 0.61 11.04
N LEU A 139 -8.98 1.64 10.34
CA LEU A 139 -8.25 2.88 10.11
C LEU A 139 -9.10 4.08 10.51
N VAL A 140 -8.42 5.18 10.84
CA VAL A 140 -9.02 6.48 11.09
C VAL A 140 -8.56 7.43 10.00
N LEU A 141 -9.53 8.03 9.33
CA LEU A 141 -9.40 8.70 8.04
C LEU A 141 -9.77 10.17 8.14
N ASN A 142 -9.03 10.99 7.42
CA ASN A 142 -9.40 12.37 7.17
C ASN A 142 -9.12 12.72 5.71
N TRP A 143 -9.77 13.77 5.19
CA TRP A 143 -9.37 14.31 3.90
C TRP A 143 -7.96 14.86 3.99
N SER A 144 -7.09 14.55 3.03
CA SER A 144 -5.72 15.08 3.01
C SER A 144 -5.71 16.62 3.04
N ALA A 145 -6.74 17.25 2.46
CA ALA A 145 -6.91 18.70 2.48
C ALA A 145 -7.04 19.28 3.89
N VAL A 146 -7.65 18.56 4.84
CA VAL A 146 -7.79 18.99 6.25
C VAL A 146 -6.42 19.10 6.89
N THR A 147 -5.58 18.06 6.75
CA THR A 147 -4.21 18.06 7.24
C THR A 147 -3.36 19.13 6.55
N MET A 148 -3.46 19.26 5.22
CA MET A 148 -2.70 20.25 4.43
C MET A 148 -3.06 21.70 4.78
N ALA A 149 -4.33 21.97 5.07
CA ALA A 149 -4.82 23.28 5.48
C ALA A 149 -4.67 23.53 6.99
N ASN A 150 -4.18 22.56 7.75
CA ASN A 150 -4.02 22.61 9.21
C ASN A 150 -5.33 22.99 9.94
N LEU A 151 -6.45 22.38 9.51
CA LEU A 151 -7.77 22.62 10.10
C LEU A 151 -8.02 21.67 11.29
N HIS A 152 -8.77 22.15 12.27
CA HIS A 152 -9.23 21.34 13.42
C HIS A 152 -10.57 20.67 13.10
N VAL A 153 -10.51 19.57 12.35
CA VAL A 153 -11.69 18.77 11.98
C VAL A 153 -11.44 17.31 12.35
N ASP A 154 -12.36 16.74 13.11
CA ASP A 154 -12.24 15.35 13.57
C ASP A 154 -12.34 14.33 12.41
N PRO A 155 -11.59 13.22 12.49
CA PRO A 155 -11.59 12.17 11.49
C PRO A 155 -12.78 11.21 11.63
N LEU A 156 -12.96 10.33 10.64
CA LEU A 156 -13.93 9.21 10.66
C LEU A 156 -13.21 7.87 10.71
N SER A 157 -13.88 6.81 11.15
CA SER A 157 -13.28 5.46 11.23
C SER A 157 -13.88 4.49 10.23
N VAL A 158 -13.06 3.59 9.70
CA VAL A 158 -13.48 2.44 8.90
C VAL A 158 -13.00 1.16 9.57
N ARG A 159 -13.78 0.08 9.47
CA ARG A 159 -13.44 -1.23 10.04
C ARG A 159 -12.86 -2.15 8.99
N ALA A 160 -11.83 -2.90 9.37
CA ALA A 160 -11.30 -4.00 8.58
C ALA A 160 -10.86 -5.17 9.48
N ASN A 161 -10.94 -6.40 8.96
CA ASN A 161 -10.46 -7.59 9.68
C ASN A 161 -8.92 -7.63 9.73
N ALA A 162 -8.27 -7.07 8.70
CA ALA A 162 -6.83 -6.83 8.63
C ALA A 162 -6.51 -5.46 8.01
N VAL A 163 -5.43 -4.84 8.47
CA VAL A 163 -4.87 -3.59 7.93
C VAL A 163 -3.50 -3.88 7.32
N ILE A 164 -3.19 -3.27 6.17
CA ILE A 164 -1.86 -3.33 5.55
C ILE A 164 -1.26 -1.93 5.48
N ASP A 165 -0.12 -1.72 6.15
CA ASP A 165 0.72 -0.54 5.98
C ASP A 165 1.56 -0.69 4.71
N ALA A 166 1.17 0.06 3.67
CA ALA A 166 1.87 0.18 2.40
C ALA A 166 2.36 1.62 2.16
N THR A 167 2.59 2.39 3.25
CA THR A 167 2.94 3.82 3.20
C THR A 167 4.41 4.09 2.83
N GLY A 168 5.15 3.03 2.46
CA GLY A 168 6.53 3.08 2.01
C GLY A 168 7.50 3.37 3.16
N HIS A 169 8.59 4.07 2.86
CA HIS A 169 9.68 4.39 3.80
C HIS A 169 9.20 5.03 5.12
N ALA A 170 8.05 5.70 5.08
CA ALA A 170 7.50 6.40 6.23
C ALA A 170 6.84 5.46 7.27
N ALA A 171 6.43 4.24 6.89
CA ALA A 171 5.79 3.25 7.79
C ALA A 171 4.81 3.92 8.78
N GLU A 172 3.93 4.79 8.26
CA GLU A 172 3.21 5.77 9.05
C GLU A 172 2.24 5.12 10.03
N ILE A 173 1.60 4.02 9.62
CA ILE A 173 0.67 3.29 10.48
C ILE A 173 1.44 2.63 11.61
N CYS A 174 2.57 1.98 11.31
CA CYS A 174 3.44 1.42 12.33
C CYS A 174 3.95 2.49 13.31
N ARG A 175 4.30 3.70 12.83
CA ARG A 175 4.75 4.81 13.70
C ARG A 175 3.63 5.41 14.53
N VAL A 176 2.40 5.43 14.02
CA VAL A 176 1.21 5.78 14.81
C VAL A 176 1.05 4.78 15.96
N VAL A 177 1.11 3.49 15.65
CA VAL A 177 0.98 2.40 16.62
C VAL A 177 2.04 2.48 17.70
N THR A 178 3.32 2.62 17.34
CA THR A 178 4.41 2.70 18.35
C THR A 178 4.28 3.94 19.22
N ARG A 179 3.91 5.09 18.64
CA ARG A 179 3.75 6.35 19.37
C ARG A 179 2.60 6.29 20.37
N LYS A 180 1.49 5.60 20.04
CA LYS A 180 0.26 5.61 20.85
C LYS A 180 0.11 4.39 21.77
N LEU A 181 0.57 3.22 21.34
CA LEU A 181 0.46 1.96 22.09
C LEU A 181 1.79 1.51 22.73
N GLY A 182 2.87 2.24 22.46
CA GLY A 182 4.22 1.93 22.93
C GLY A 182 4.95 0.92 22.03
N PRO A 183 6.16 0.50 22.44
CA PRO A 183 7.03 -0.37 21.64
C PRO A 183 6.53 -1.83 21.65
N LYS A 184 5.44 -2.10 20.93
CA LYS A 184 4.76 -3.41 20.88
C LYS A 184 4.78 -4.07 19.49
N LEU A 185 5.46 -3.47 18.51
CA LEU A 185 5.64 -4.12 17.21
C LEU A 185 6.45 -5.41 17.39
N ASN A 186 6.16 -6.42 16.56
CA ASN A 186 6.93 -7.66 16.47
C ASN A 186 8.26 -7.39 15.75
N THR A 187 9.12 -6.57 16.35
CA THR A 187 10.48 -6.21 15.93
C THR A 187 11.42 -6.40 17.12
N ALA A 188 12.73 -6.38 16.89
CA ALA A 188 13.71 -6.55 17.96
C ALA A 188 13.62 -5.46 19.06
N THR A 189 13.10 -4.28 18.74
CA THR A 189 13.00 -3.13 19.65
C THR A 189 11.57 -2.85 20.13
N GLY A 190 10.56 -3.52 19.55
CA GLY A 190 9.17 -3.12 19.72
C GLY A 190 8.76 -1.91 18.88
N GLU A 191 9.71 -1.27 18.18
CA GLU A 191 9.52 -0.03 17.42
C GLU A 191 9.80 -0.22 15.92
N VAL A 192 9.55 0.84 15.14
CA VAL A 192 10.03 0.95 13.74
C VAL A 192 11.53 1.21 13.79
N ILE A 193 12.35 0.22 13.40
CA ILE A 193 13.83 0.30 13.50
C ILE A 193 14.41 1.38 12.57
N GLY A 194 13.77 1.61 11.42
CA GLY A 194 14.22 2.54 10.38
C GLY A 194 15.08 1.85 9.32
N GLU A 195 14.89 2.23 8.06
CA GLU A 195 15.66 1.64 6.95
C GLU A 195 17.15 1.99 7.02
N LYS A 196 17.99 1.10 6.48
CA LYS A 196 19.43 1.35 6.34
C LYS A 196 19.75 1.98 4.97
N SER A 197 21.01 2.39 4.81
CA SER A 197 21.58 2.86 3.55
C SER A 197 21.38 1.87 2.40
N MET A 198 21.61 2.34 1.17
CA MET A 198 21.36 1.56 -0.04
C MET A 198 22.25 0.31 -0.14
N LEU A 199 21.61 -0.85 -0.24
CA LEU A 199 22.24 -2.14 -0.56
C LEU A 199 21.16 -3.02 -1.22
N ALA A 200 21.06 -2.93 -2.55
CA ALA A 200 19.90 -3.44 -3.29
C ALA A 200 19.68 -4.94 -3.17
N GLU A 201 20.74 -5.74 -3.28
CA GLU A 201 20.67 -7.20 -3.17
C GLU A 201 20.03 -7.65 -1.84
N VAL A 202 20.53 -7.11 -0.72
CA VAL A 202 20.01 -7.45 0.62
C VAL A 202 18.63 -6.83 0.83
N GLY A 203 18.42 -5.58 0.38
CA GLY A 203 17.15 -4.90 0.50
C GLY A 203 16.00 -5.64 -0.21
N GLU A 204 16.21 -6.13 -1.42
CA GLU A 204 15.22 -6.90 -2.18
C GLU A 204 14.97 -8.29 -1.58
N LYS A 205 16.02 -8.96 -1.11
CA LYS A 205 15.91 -10.30 -0.51
C LYS A 205 15.16 -10.26 0.83
N ASP A 206 15.59 -9.41 1.75
CA ASP A 206 15.01 -9.31 3.09
C ASP A 206 13.54 -8.86 3.06
N LEU A 207 13.17 -8.07 2.06
CA LEU A 207 11.84 -7.50 1.92
C LEU A 207 10.74 -8.55 1.95
N ILE A 208 10.97 -9.69 1.30
CA ILE A 208 9.98 -10.77 1.27
C ILE A 208 9.79 -11.29 2.69
N ASP A 209 10.85 -11.60 3.43
CA ASP A 209 10.77 -12.12 4.79
C ASP A 209 10.18 -11.10 5.78
N ASN A 210 10.50 -9.82 5.58
CA ASN A 210 9.97 -8.70 6.35
C ASN A 210 8.48 -8.42 6.09
N THR A 211 7.92 -8.93 4.99
CA THR A 211 6.49 -8.80 4.68
C THR A 211 5.68 -9.79 5.50
N ARG A 212 5.10 -9.32 6.61
CA ARG A 212 4.33 -10.14 7.57
C ARG A 212 3.45 -9.29 8.48
N GLU A 213 2.69 -9.95 9.34
CA GLU A 213 2.00 -9.30 10.46
C GLU A 213 3.04 -8.77 11.47
N VAL A 214 3.02 -7.45 11.68
CA VAL A 214 3.92 -6.74 12.60
C VAL A 214 3.26 -6.49 13.94
N TYR A 215 1.93 -6.46 14.00
CA TYR A 215 1.14 -6.26 15.21
C TYR A 215 -0.23 -6.92 15.00
N PRO A 216 -0.95 -7.40 16.03
CA PRO A 216 -2.25 -8.05 15.84
C PRO A 216 -3.21 -7.21 14.99
N GLY A 217 -3.54 -7.72 13.79
CA GLY A 217 -4.40 -7.06 12.81
C GLY A 217 -3.71 -6.09 11.86
N LEU A 218 -2.39 -5.93 11.93
CA LEU A 218 -1.59 -5.02 11.10
C LEU A 218 -0.42 -5.75 10.43
N LEU A 219 -0.42 -5.72 9.11
CA LEU A 219 0.64 -6.22 8.25
C LEU A 219 1.43 -5.06 7.62
N VAL A 220 2.64 -5.35 7.15
CA VAL A 220 3.49 -4.40 6.41
C VAL A 220 3.87 -4.97 5.06
N THR A 221 3.99 -4.10 4.05
CA THR A 221 4.42 -4.47 2.70
C THR A 221 5.24 -3.36 2.03
N GLY A 222 6.03 -3.73 1.02
CA GLY A 222 6.94 -2.82 0.34
C GLY A 222 7.91 -2.16 1.31
N MET A 223 8.36 -0.93 1.00
CA MET A 223 9.37 -0.27 1.84
C MET A 223 8.98 -0.03 3.30
N ALA A 224 7.68 -0.09 3.64
CA ALA A 224 7.25 -0.07 5.04
C ALA A 224 7.79 -1.29 5.80
N ALA A 225 7.83 -2.46 5.16
CA ALA A 225 8.38 -3.68 5.75
C ALA A 225 9.89 -3.53 6.08
N ASN A 226 10.71 -3.07 5.13
CA ASN A 226 12.14 -2.86 5.39
C ASN A 226 12.38 -1.73 6.40
N ALA A 227 11.56 -0.67 6.39
CA ALA A 227 11.67 0.40 7.37
C ALA A 227 11.33 -0.08 8.79
N VAL A 228 10.34 -0.95 8.94
CA VAL A 228 9.95 -1.54 10.23
C VAL A 228 11.03 -2.47 10.77
N TYR A 229 11.59 -3.33 9.90
CA TYR A 229 12.52 -4.38 10.30
C TYR A 229 14.00 -4.02 10.20
N GLY A 230 14.34 -2.82 9.73
CA GLY A 230 15.72 -2.33 9.72
C GLY A 230 16.60 -2.90 8.61
N SER A 231 15.99 -3.22 7.46
CA SER A 231 16.72 -3.69 6.27
C SER A 231 17.12 -2.53 5.35
N PRO A 232 18.13 -2.73 4.48
CA PRO A 232 18.53 -1.74 3.48
C PRO A 232 17.43 -1.35 2.49
N ARG A 233 17.54 -0.15 1.92
CA ARG A 233 16.78 0.26 0.74
C ARG A 233 17.44 -0.23 -0.56
N MET A 234 16.66 -0.35 -1.63
CA MET A 234 17.10 -0.94 -2.90
C MET A 234 17.21 0.01 -4.10
N GLY A 235 16.66 1.22 -4.02
CA GLY A 235 16.67 2.15 -5.16
C GLY A 235 15.57 1.84 -6.17
N ALA A 236 15.80 2.12 -7.47
CA ALA A 236 14.78 2.02 -8.52
C ALA A 236 14.65 0.60 -9.11
N ILE A 237 14.75 -0.41 -8.25
CA ILE A 237 14.41 -1.81 -8.53
C ILE A 237 13.13 -2.17 -7.77
N PHE A 238 12.18 -2.80 -8.45
CA PHE A 238 10.80 -2.92 -7.95
C PHE A 238 10.25 -4.35 -7.92
N GLY A 239 11.05 -5.37 -8.25
CA GLY A 239 10.59 -6.76 -8.22
C GLY A 239 10.15 -7.18 -6.82
N GLY A 240 10.96 -6.85 -5.81
CA GLY A 240 10.65 -7.08 -4.41
C GLY A 240 9.38 -6.34 -3.99
N MET A 241 9.15 -5.11 -4.45
CA MET A 241 7.91 -4.36 -4.12
C MET A 241 6.65 -5.12 -4.59
N LEU A 242 6.65 -5.65 -5.80
CA LEU A 242 5.49 -6.37 -6.35
C LEU A 242 5.32 -7.73 -5.66
N LEU A 243 6.42 -8.47 -5.45
CA LEU A 243 6.41 -9.75 -4.76
C LEU A 243 5.98 -9.61 -3.29
N SER A 244 6.42 -8.55 -2.62
CA SER A 244 6.00 -8.18 -1.28
C SER A 244 4.50 -7.87 -1.25
N GLY A 245 3.96 -7.14 -2.23
CA GLY A 245 2.50 -6.92 -2.32
C GLY A 245 1.73 -8.23 -2.45
N LYS A 246 2.21 -9.14 -3.31
CA LYS A 246 1.62 -10.48 -3.47
C LYS A 246 1.66 -11.30 -2.17
N LYS A 247 2.80 -11.33 -1.49
CA LYS A 247 2.94 -12.03 -0.19
C LYS A 247 2.02 -11.43 0.87
N ALA A 248 1.92 -10.10 0.95
CA ALA A 248 1.02 -9.44 1.89
C ALA A 248 -0.45 -9.84 1.67
N ALA A 249 -0.88 -9.97 0.40
CA ALA A 249 -2.19 -10.49 0.07
C ALA A 249 -2.39 -11.94 0.53
N GLU A 250 -1.39 -12.79 0.38
CA GLU A 250 -1.44 -14.19 0.83
C GLU A 250 -1.52 -14.31 2.35
N VAL A 251 -0.72 -13.54 3.09
CA VAL A 251 -0.74 -13.53 4.57
C VAL A 251 -2.06 -12.96 5.09
N ALA A 252 -2.54 -11.85 4.51
CA ALA A 252 -3.81 -11.26 4.90
C ALA A 252 -4.97 -12.24 4.62
N ALA A 253 -5.03 -12.87 3.44
CA ALA A 253 -6.06 -13.84 3.10
C ALA A 253 -6.06 -15.08 4.03
N GLY A 254 -4.90 -15.53 4.50
CA GLY A 254 -4.81 -16.65 5.45
C GLY A 254 -5.24 -16.30 6.88
N SER A 255 -5.46 -15.02 7.18
CA SER A 255 -5.81 -14.50 8.49
C SER A 255 -7.30 -14.09 8.61
N LEU A 256 -8.05 -14.22 7.51
CA LEU A 256 -9.50 -13.96 7.41
C LEU A 256 -10.30 -15.26 7.60
#